data_AF-A0A0D6JQ23-F1
#
_entry.id   AF-A0A0D6JQ23-F1
#
_cell.length_a   1.000
_cell.length_b   1.000
_cell.length_c   1.000
_cell.angle_alpha   90.00
_cell.angle_beta   90.00
_cell.angle_gamma   90.00
#
_symmetry.space_group_name_H-M   'P 1'
#
loop_
_entity.id
_entity.type
_entity.pdbx_description
1 polymer ?
#
loop_
_entity_poly.entity_id
_entity_poly.type
_entity_poly.pdbx_seq_one_letter_code
_entity_poly.pdbx_strand_id
1 'polypeptide(L)'
;MLAVGFALVAFGFALRLVDGAGRRNAYGLAAAVALAVASSGLGVVALCCLGVAGLLVFDHAALLPSARPAAMRLGEYAARLRGAATPAARSALVFVAVYVFAFAPRAGDTDGAGLYTPGTVLGAIDAALFDSVRRFVGVRVVERYPEGTHEYLPYLGDLLGTLALAALPVVVLGAAVFLVDRYTAGGPRSEVSAAVYWAGASLVFVPMLTEVSAPWLGVYVVVPLALPAGVGLAALVRWGRSAFDSRDVPRVAAAVVVLLALVAQTGAVASSEVYAPSDRDAELAQFAQPSEEFSSFRDNLSAWVGPTDDGAPEVLYYGSSMYVADGAADYPPVPDAWGERLPMAWYVERLGADTASAATPEALEARSSVPPVVIAPADERGSVAPLLDGYVAHQYDTGLWGRSVVVFVKN
;
A
#
# COMPACT_ATOMS: atom_id res chain seq x y z
N MET A 1 -0.18 0.36 -2.30
CA MET A 1 -0.46 0.84 -3.68
C MET A 1 -0.55 2.37 -3.79
N LEU A 2 -1.33 3.06 -2.93
CA LEU A 2 -1.51 4.52 -3.01
C LEU A 2 -0.20 5.33 -3.01
N ALA A 3 0.76 4.96 -2.15
CA ALA A 3 2.04 5.67 -2.04
C ALA A 3 2.83 5.75 -3.35
N VAL A 4 3.02 4.61 -4.03
CA VAL A 4 3.71 4.58 -5.34
C VAL A 4 2.88 5.25 -6.44
N GLY A 5 1.54 5.16 -6.36
CA GLY A 5 0.65 5.87 -7.28
C GLY A 5 0.81 7.39 -7.19
N PHE A 6 0.85 7.94 -5.97
CA PHE A 6 1.14 9.36 -5.77
C PHE A 6 2.58 9.73 -6.14
N ALA A 7 3.55 8.84 -5.94
CA ALA A 7 4.92 9.05 -6.44
C ALA A 7 4.96 9.11 -7.99
N LEU A 8 4.16 8.31 -8.69
CA LEU A 8 4.03 8.39 -10.15
C LEU A 8 3.39 9.72 -10.59
N VAL A 9 2.35 10.18 -9.89
CA VAL A 9 1.75 11.50 -10.14
C VAL A 9 2.77 12.62 -9.89
N ALA A 10 3.55 12.52 -8.80
CA ALA A 10 4.63 13.45 -8.49
C ALA A 10 5.68 13.47 -9.61
N PHE A 11 6.09 12.30 -10.12
CA PHE A 11 6.98 12.19 -11.27
C PHE A 11 6.43 12.91 -12.51
N GLY A 12 5.15 12.71 -12.83
CA GLY A 12 4.50 13.40 -13.97
C GLY A 12 4.48 14.93 -13.83
N PHE A 13 4.20 15.44 -12.63
CA PHE A 13 4.29 16.89 -12.36
C PHE A 13 5.72 17.42 -12.41
N ALA A 14 6.69 16.63 -11.92
CA ALA A 14 8.11 16.98 -11.98
C ALA A 14 8.60 17.10 -13.43
N LEU A 15 8.27 16.13 -14.30
CA LEU A 15 8.58 16.19 -15.73
C LEU A 15 8.02 17.47 -16.37
N ARG A 16 6.72 17.76 -16.13
CA ARG A 16 6.09 18.96 -16.65
C ARG A 16 6.77 20.25 -16.19
N LEU A 17 7.26 20.31 -14.96
CA LEU A 17 8.01 21.47 -14.45
C LEU A 17 9.38 21.61 -15.13
N VAL A 18 10.06 20.49 -15.38
CA VAL A 18 11.34 20.48 -16.11
C VAL A 18 11.15 20.98 -17.55
N ASP A 19 10.04 20.63 -18.18
CA ASP A 19 9.64 21.07 -19.52
C ASP A 19 9.14 22.54 -19.57
N GLY A 20 9.11 23.22 -18.44
CA GLY A 20 8.69 24.62 -18.34
C GLY A 20 7.18 24.83 -18.30
N ALA A 21 6.38 23.78 -18.09
CA ALA A 21 4.94 23.90 -17.94
C ALA A 21 4.58 24.60 -16.60
N GLY A 22 3.47 25.35 -16.62
CA GLY A 22 3.17 26.39 -15.63
C GLY A 22 3.14 26.01 -14.15
N ARG A 23 3.09 27.05 -13.30
CA ARG A 23 3.19 27.00 -11.82
C ARG A 23 2.21 26.05 -11.13
N ARG A 24 1.07 25.72 -11.75
CA ARG A 24 0.09 24.77 -11.20
C ARG A 24 0.67 23.37 -11.02
N ASN A 25 1.64 22.97 -11.85
CA ASN A 25 2.32 21.69 -11.70
C ASN A 25 3.17 21.63 -10.42
N ALA A 26 3.68 22.76 -9.92
CA ALA A 26 4.40 22.81 -8.65
C ALA A 26 3.48 22.53 -7.46
N TYR A 27 2.23 23.01 -7.53
CA TYR A 27 1.22 22.72 -6.51
C TYR A 27 0.76 21.27 -6.58
N GLY A 28 0.57 20.75 -7.80
CA GLY A 28 0.26 19.33 -8.02
C GLY A 28 1.38 18.41 -7.51
N LEU A 29 2.64 18.75 -7.78
CA LEU A 29 3.80 18.04 -7.25
C LEU A 29 3.79 18.04 -5.72
N ALA A 30 3.65 19.21 -5.10
CA ALA A 30 3.61 19.35 -3.64
C ALA A 30 2.50 18.52 -3.00
N ALA A 31 1.28 18.56 -3.54
CA ALA A 31 0.17 17.76 -3.05
C ALA A 31 0.42 16.25 -3.21
N ALA A 32 0.94 15.82 -4.38
CA ALA A 32 1.24 14.41 -4.64
C ALA A 32 2.34 13.87 -3.72
N VAL A 33 3.38 14.66 -3.45
CA VAL A 33 4.44 14.29 -2.49
C VAL A 33 3.86 14.13 -1.08
N ALA A 34 3.03 15.08 -0.62
CA ALA A 34 2.38 14.97 0.70
C ALA A 34 1.49 13.72 0.81
N LEU A 35 0.70 13.44 -0.23
CA LEU A 35 -0.17 12.25 -0.29
C LEU A 35 0.62 10.94 -0.36
N ALA A 36 1.76 10.92 -1.05
CA ALA A 36 2.64 9.75 -1.09
C ALA A 36 3.15 9.41 0.32
N VAL A 37 3.64 10.40 1.06
CA VAL A 37 4.09 10.24 2.45
C VAL A 37 2.94 9.84 3.37
N ALA A 38 1.77 10.46 3.22
CA ALA A 38 0.58 10.15 4.02
C ALA A 38 0.03 8.73 3.79
N SER A 39 0.30 8.14 2.62
CA SER A 39 -0.28 6.85 2.24
C SER A 39 0.43 5.64 2.87
N SER A 40 1.73 5.74 3.15
CA SER A 40 2.54 4.63 3.67
C SER A 40 3.93 5.11 4.08
N GLY A 41 4.56 4.44 5.05
CA GLY A 41 5.97 4.67 5.37
C GLY A 41 6.92 4.44 4.18
N LEU A 42 6.58 3.49 3.30
CA LEU A 42 7.32 3.26 2.04
C LEU A 42 7.10 4.37 0.99
N GLY A 43 6.19 5.32 1.23
CA GLY A 43 6.04 6.51 0.40
C GLY A 43 7.30 7.37 0.38
N VAL A 44 7.97 7.51 1.53
CA VAL A 44 9.28 8.17 1.62
C VAL A 44 10.30 7.43 0.76
N VAL A 45 10.32 6.10 0.82
CA VAL A 45 11.23 5.26 0.02
C VAL A 45 10.99 5.45 -1.47
N ALA A 46 9.72 5.45 -1.93
CA ALA A 46 9.39 5.69 -3.33
C ALA A 46 9.89 7.06 -3.82
N LEU A 47 9.68 8.11 -3.02
CA LEU A 47 10.14 9.47 -3.34
C LEU A 47 11.67 9.57 -3.35
N CYS A 48 12.36 8.91 -2.42
CA CYS A 48 13.82 8.82 -2.42
C CYS A 48 14.34 8.07 -3.65
N CYS A 49 13.73 6.95 -4.03
CA CYS A 49 14.08 6.22 -5.25
C CYS A 49 13.88 7.08 -6.50
N LEU A 50 12.79 7.87 -6.54
CA LEU A 50 12.55 8.84 -7.60
C LEU A 50 13.61 9.95 -7.63
N GLY A 51 14.04 10.45 -6.46
CA GLY A 51 15.14 11.40 -6.34
C GLY A 51 16.47 10.82 -6.84
N VAL A 52 16.79 9.58 -6.46
CA VAL A 52 17.96 8.83 -6.96
C VAL A 52 17.89 8.69 -8.48
N ALA A 53 16.74 8.33 -9.02
CA ALA A 53 16.54 8.25 -10.47
C ALA A 53 16.79 9.60 -11.17
N GLY A 54 16.29 10.70 -10.60
CA GLY A 54 16.53 12.04 -11.11
C GLY A 54 18.02 12.43 -11.11
N LEU A 55 18.74 12.08 -10.04
CA LEU A 55 20.19 12.28 -9.95
C LEU A 55 20.95 11.46 -11.00
N LEU A 56 20.58 10.17 -11.16
CA LEU A 56 21.18 9.30 -12.16
C LEU A 56 20.92 9.79 -13.59
N VAL A 57 19.72 10.26 -13.91
CA VAL A 57 19.44 10.87 -15.22
C VAL A 57 20.24 12.15 -15.42
N PHE A 58 20.34 12.99 -14.39
CA PHE A 58 21.12 14.22 -14.44
C PHE A 58 22.62 13.94 -14.69
N ASP A 59 23.18 12.96 -13.99
CA ASP A 59 24.58 12.57 -14.14
C ASP A 59 24.83 11.88 -15.49
N HIS A 60 23.99 10.92 -15.86
CA HIS A 60 24.11 10.17 -17.12
C HIS A 60 24.06 11.08 -18.35
N ALA A 61 23.26 12.15 -18.30
CA ALA A 61 23.22 13.14 -19.37
C ALA A 61 24.58 13.84 -19.60
N ALA A 62 25.51 13.82 -18.63
CA ALA A 62 26.89 14.30 -18.79
C ALA A 62 27.77 13.38 -19.65
N LEU A 63 27.40 12.09 -19.76
CA LEU A 63 28.16 11.07 -20.49
C LEU A 63 27.84 11.04 -21.99
N LEU A 64 26.86 11.84 -22.44
CA LEU A 64 26.47 11.91 -23.84
C LEU A 64 27.42 12.82 -24.64
N PRO A 65 27.77 12.49 -25.88
CA PRO A 65 28.68 13.32 -26.71
C PRO A 65 28.18 14.76 -26.92
N SER A 66 26.86 14.97 -26.89
CA SER A 66 26.19 16.26 -27.04
C SER A 66 25.93 16.98 -25.71
N ALA A 67 26.49 16.50 -24.60
CA ALA A 67 26.19 16.99 -23.28
C ALA A 67 26.76 18.40 -23.02
N ARG A 68 25.90 19.29 -22.49
CA ARG A 68 26.39 20.53 -21.88
C ARG A 68 27.05 20.22 -20.53
N PRO A 69 28.11 20.96 -20.15
CA PRO A 69 28.74 20.82 -18.83
C PRO A 69 27.70 20.86 -17.70
N ALA A 70 27.89 20.03 -16.68
CA ALA A 70 26.96 19.95 -15.55
C ALA A 70 26.73 21.32 -14.88
N ALA A 71 27.79 22.14 -14.75
CA ALA A 71 27.71 23.49 -14.20
C ALA A 71 26.74 24.41 -14.99
N MET A 72 26.70 24.29 -16.32
CA MET A 72 25.78 25.07 -17.16
C MET A 72 24.33 24.63 -16.95
N ARG A 73 24.09 23.30 -16.90
CA ARG A 73 22.76 22.74 -16.63
C ARG A 73 22.27 23.12 -15.23
N LEU A 74 23.13 23.06 -14.21
CA LEU A 74 22.82 23.56 -12.86
C LEU A 74 22.53 25.06 -12.87
N GLY A 75 23.29 25.85 -13.63
CA GLY A 75 23.07 27.28 -13.80
C GLY A 75 21.71 27.61 -14.42
N GLU A 76 21.25 26.81 -15.39
CA GLU A 76 19.92 26.93 -16.00
C GLU A 76 18.81 26.63 -14.98
N TYR A 77 18.94 25.56 -14.18
CA TYR A 77 17.99 25.28 -13.10
C TYR A 77 17.99 26.40 -12.04
N ALA A 78 19.16 26.87 -11.61
CA ALA A 78 19.27 27.97 -10.67
C ALA A 78 18.67 29.28 -11.22
N ALA A 79 18.83 29.55 -12.52
CA ALA A 79 18.19 30.67 -13.19
C ALA A 79 16.66 30.55 -13.22
N ARG A 80 16.11 29.36 -13.46
CA ARG A 80 14.66 29.10 -13.40
C ARG A 80 14.09 29.24 -11.99
N LEU A 81 14.89 28.92 -10.97
CA LEU A 81 14.51 29.08 -9.56
C LEU A 81 14.59 30.55 -9.09
N ARG A 82 15.42 31.39 -9.73
CA ARG A 82 15.45 32.83 -9.44
C ARG A 82 14.10 33.46 -9.76
N GLY A 83 13.47 34.07 -8.75
CA GLY A 83 12.12 34.64 -8.85
C GLY A 83 10.98 33.63 -8.64
N ALA A 84 11.28 32.37 -8.31
CA ALA A 84 10.28 31.35 -8.00
C ALA A 84 9.83 31.34 -6.52
N ALA A 85 10.19 32.36 -5.74
CA ALA A 85 9.88 32.42 -4.30
C ALA A 85 8.37 32.31 -4.02
N THR A 86 7.53 33.06 -4.74
CA THR A 86 6.06 32.99 -4.53
C THR A 86 5.47 31.64 -4.94
N PRO A 87 5.77 31.06 -6.12
CA PRO A 87 5.38 29.69 -6.44
C PRO A 87 5.88 28.65 -5.43
N ALA A 88 7.13 28.77 -4.97
CA ALA A 88 7.71 27.86 -3.99
C ALA A 88 6.97 27.96 -2.65
N ALA A 89 6.74 29.18 -2.13
CA ALA A 89 5.99 29.40 -0.90
C ALA A 89 4.55 28.85 -0.98
N ARG A 90 3.87 29.06 -2.12
CA ARG A 90 2.53 28.48 -2.35
C ARG A 90 2.56 26.95 -2.43
N SER A 91 3.59 26.38 -3.04
CA SER A 91 3.76 24.92 -3.11
C SER A 91 4.03 24.34 -1.72
N ALA A 92 4.87 25.01 -0.92
CA ALA A 92 5.10 24.65 0.48
C ALA A 92 3.81 24.73 1.30
N LEU A 93 3.00 25.77 1.10
CA LEU A 93 1.70 25.89 1.76
C LEU A 93 0.74 24.76 1.35
N VAL A 94 0.71 24.37 0.07
CA VAL A 94 -0.08 23.23 -0.39
C VAL A 94 0.41 21.93 0.24
N PHE A 95 1.73 21.69 0.25
CA PHE A 95 2.31 20.52 0.91
C PHE A 95 1.92 20.48 2.39
N VAL A 96 2.16 21.56 3.13
CA VAL A 96 1.86 21.65 4.57
C VAL A 96 0.37 21.49 4.82
N ALA A 97 -0.51 22.12 4.02
CA ALA A 97 -1.95 21.99 4.20
C ALA A 97 -2.43 20.54 4.00
N VAL A 98 -1.96 19.86 2.95
CA VAL A 98 -2.31 18.45 2.68
C VAL A 98 -1.70 17.52 3.74
N TYR A 99 -0.47 17.78 4.16
CA TYR A 99 0.23 17.01 5.18
C TYR A 99 -0.45 17.16 6.55
N VAL A 100 -0.74 18.38 6.98
CA VAL A 100 -1.50 18.65 8.22
C VAL A 100 -2.88 18.03 8.12
N PHE A 101 -3.59 18.18 7.00
CA PHE A 101 -4.89 17.52 6.82
C PHE A 101 -4.78 16.00 6.98
N ALA A 102 -3.71 15.38 6.46
CA ALA A 102 -3.53 13.94 6.53
C ALA A 102 -3.12 13.44 7.93
N PHE A 103 -2.23 14.15 8.62
CA PHE A 103 -1.59 13.67 9.86
C PHE A 103 -2.12 14.31 11.15
N ALA A 104 -2.76 15.47 11.09
CA ALA A 104 -3.27 16.12 12.30
C ALA A 104 -4.38 15.28 12.92
N PRO A 105 -4.42 15.11 14.25
CA PRO A 105 -5.53 14.46 14.91
C PRO A 105 -6.84 15.18 14.54
N ARG A 106 -7.91 14.43 14.27
CA ARG A 106 -9.21 15.03 13.91
C ARG A 106 -9.94 15.60 15.11
N ALA A 107 -9.54 15.20 16.32
CA ALA A 107 -10.33 15.23 17.54
C ALA A 107 -11.38 14.13 17.57
N GLY A 108 -11.52 13.52 18.73
CA GLY A 108 -12.72 12.81 19.14
C GLY A 108 -12.92 13.09 20.63
N ASP A 109 -13.43 12.14 21.41
CA ASP A 109 -13.77 12.27 22.84
C ASP A 109 -12.57 12.34 23.81
N THR A 110 -11.38 12.68 23.32
CA THR A 110 -10.20 12.89 24.17
C THR A 110 -10.00 14.38 24.45
N ASP A 111 -9.49 14.72 25.64
CA ASP A 111 -9.06 16.09 26.01
C ASP A 111 -7.87 16.63 25.17
N GLY A 112 -7.49 15.93 24.09
CA GLY A 112 -6.34 16.20 23.26
C GLY A 112 -6.58 17.26 22.17
N ALA A 113 -5.49 17.74 21.57
CA ALA A 113 -5.55 18.69 20.48
C ALA A 113 -5.99 18.02 19.16
N GLY A 114 -6.91 18.64 18.42
CA GLY A 114 -7.39 18.12 17.13
C GLY A 114 -8.00 19.18 16.22
N LEU A 115 -8.11 18.87 14.92
CA LEU A 115 -8.59 19.80 13.90
C LEU A 115 -10.05 20.23 14.12
N TYR A 116 -10.88 19.38 14.71
CA TYR A 116 -12.30 19.65 14.96
C TYR A 116 -12.58 20.18 16.37
N THR A 117 -11.59 20.22 17.27
CA THR A 117 -11.75 20.80 18.62
C THR A 117 -11.41 22.28 18.61
N PRO A 118 -12.40 23.17 18.86
CA PRO A 118 -12.16 24.61 18.91
C PRO A 118 -11.04 24.98 19.90
N GLY A 119 -10.14 25.87 19.48
CA GLY A 119 -9.04 26.36 20.32
C GLY A 119 -7.78 25.49 20.33
N THR A 120 -7.78 24.30 19.72
CA THR A 120 -6.62 23.38 19.77
C THR A 120 -5.85 23.24 18.46
N VAL A 121 -6.19 24.03 17.43
CA VAL A 121 -5.62 23.91 16.07
C VAL A 121 -4.09 23.96 16.02
N LEU A 122 -3.45 24.78 16.87
CA LEU A 122 -1.99 24.87 16.92
C LEU A 122 -1.36 23.57 17.45
N GLY A 123 -1.98 22.93 18.45
CA GLY A 123 -1.55 21.62 18.94
C GLY A 123 -1.78 20.51 17.91
N ALA A 124 -2.87 20.58 17.14
CA ALA A 124 -3.12 19.64 16.05
C ALA A 124 -2.06 19.77 14.93
N ILE A 125 -1.63 21.00 14.61
CA ILE A 125 -0.55 21.27 13.67
C ILE A 125 0.80 20.77 14.21
N ASP A 126 1.09 20.97 15.50
CA ASP A 126 2.32 20.48 16.13
C ASP A 126 2.42 18.95 16.08
N ALA A 127 1.33 18.26 16.47
CA ALA A 127 1.22 16.82 16.37
C ALA A 127 1.38 16.33 14.91
N ALA A 128 0.75 17.03 13.96
CA ALA A 128 0.88 16.69 12.55
C ALA A 128 2.31 16.83 12.04
N LEU A 129 3.02 17.92 12.35
CA LEU A 129 4.32 18.24 11.74
C LEU A 129 5.51 17.61 12.46
N PHE A 130 5.42 17.45 13.78
CA PHE A 130 6.56 17.01 14.59
C PHE A 130 6.33 15.65 15.23
N ASP A 131 5.18 15.39 15.85
CA ASP A 131 4.92 14.09 16.47
C ASP A 131 4.85 12.98 15.42
N SER A 132 4.21 13.23 14.28
CA SER A 132 4.14 12.23 13.19
C SER A 132 5.52 11.82 12.68
N VAL A 133 6.45 12.77 12.55
CA VAL A 133 7.83 12.51 12.13
C VAL A 133 8.58 11.75 13.22
N ARG A 134 8.42 12.16 14.50
CA ARG A 134 9.02 11.44 15.63
C ARG A 134 8.50 10.00 15.72
N ARG A 135 7.21 9.77 15.52
CA ARG A 135 6.61 8.42 15.46
C ARG A 135 7.10 7.62 14.27
N PHE A 136 7.21 8.23 13.10
CA PHE A 136 7.79 7.58 11.91
C PHE A 136 9.23 7.12 12.18
N VAL A 137 10.07 8.00 12.73
CA VAL A 137 11.46 7.66 13.08
C VAL A 137 11.51 6.59 14.18
N GLY A 138 10.65 6.71 15.20
CA GLY A 138 10.49 5.71 16.26
C GLY A 138 10.24 4.34 15.68
N VAL A 139 9.17 4.17 14.90
CA VAL A 139 8.77 2.87 14.34
C VAL A 139 9.70 2.36 13.24
N ARG A 140 10.17 3.23 12.34
CA ARG A 140 10.87 2.79 11.11
C ARG A 140 12.39 2.77 11.21
N VAL A 141 12.96 3.43 12.21
CA VAL A 141 14.41 3.61 12.34
C VAL A 141 14.92 3.13 13.68
N VAL A 142 14.31 3.60 14.78
CA VAL A 142 14.82 3.33 16.14
C VAL A 142 14.36 1.98 16.65
N GLU A 143 13.06 1.72 16.60
CA GLU A 143 12.37 0.51 17.07
C GLU A 143 11.96 -0.37 15.88
N ARG A 144 12.79 -0.39 14.83
CA ARG A 144 12.47 -1.09 13.58
C ARG A 144 12.35 -2.58 13.82
N TYR A 145 11.19 -3.14 13.46
CA TYR A 145 10.97 -4.59 13.39
C TYR A 145 11.58 -5.21 12.12
N PRO A 146 12.10 -6.45 12.16
CA PRO A 146 12.40 -7.26 13.34
C PRO A 146 13.71 -6.82 14.01
N GLU A 147 13.78 -6.95 15.35
CA GLU A 147 14.96 -6.60 16.15
C GLU A 147 16.17 -7.49 15.77
N GLY A 148 16.95 -7.05 14.78
CA GLY A 148 18.29 -7.58 14.48
C GLY A 148 18.42 -8.63 13.35
N THR A 149 17.42 -8.86 12.50
CA THR A 149 17.48 -9.93 11.46
C THR A 149 17.03 -9.50 10.06
N HIS A 150 17.22 -8.23 9.68
CA HIS A 150 16.90 -7.78 8.33
C HIS A 150 18.01 -8.11 7.31
N GLU A 151 17.92 -9.26 6.67
CA GLU A 151 18.84 -9.67 5.60
C GLU A 151 18.35 -9.20 4.23
N TYR A 152 19.15 -8.43 3.51
CA TYR A 152 18.76 -7.87 2.21
C TYR A 152 18.51 -8.95 1.14
N LEU A 153 19.35 -9.99 1.07
CA LEU A 153 19.32 -10.95 -0.03
C LEU A 153 18.06 -11.82 -0.08
N PRO A 154 17.55 -12.38 1.04
CA PRO A 154 16.27 -13.09 1.04
C PRO A 154 15.11 -12.22 0.54
N TYR A 155 14.98 -10.99 1.06
CA TYR A 155 13.93 -10.06 0.65
C TYR A 155 14.03 -9.67 -0.84
N LEU A 156 15.24 -9.49 -1.35
CA LEU A 156 15.46 -9.27 -2.78
C LEU A 156 15.05 -10.52 -3.58
N GLY A 157 15.39 -11.71 -3.11
CA GLY A 157 15.01 -12.99 -3.71
C GLY A 157 13.49 -13.12 -3.84
N ASP A 158 12.76 -12.90 -2.75
CA ASP A 158 11.29 -12.95 -2.71
C ASP A 158 10.66 -11.92 -3.65
N LEU A 159 11.21 -10.70 -3.68
CA LEU A 159 10.76 -9.64 -4.59
C LEU A 159 11.00 -10.03 -6.06
N LEU A 160 12.16 -10.58 -6.39
CA LEU A 160 12.47 -11.03 -7.76
C LEU A 160 11.61 -12.22 -8.17
N GLY A 161 11.35 -13.16 -7.26
CA GLY A 161 10.42 -14.27 -7.46
C GLY A 161 9.02 -13.77 -7.76
N THR A 162 8.51 -12.84 -6.94
CA THR A 162 7.22 -12.18 -7.14
C THR A 162 7.15 -11.49 -8.51
N LEU A 163 8.21 -10.77 -8.91
CA LEU A 163 8.25 -10.09 -10.21
C LEU A 163 8.28 -11.07 -11.38
N ALA A 164 9.01 -12.18 -11.25
CA ALA A 164 9.08 -13.23 -12.26
C ALA A 164 7.75 -13.97 -12.41
N LEU A 165 7.03 -14.21 -11.31
CA LEU A 165 5.70 -14.78 -11.33
C LEU A 165 4.68 -13.80 -11.90
N ALA A 166 4.51 -12.63 -11.26
CA ALA A 166 3.33 -11.78 -11.47
C ALA A 166 3.54 -10.64 -12.49
N ALA A 167 4.77 -10.27 -12.81
CA ALA A 167 5.06 -9.06 -13.59
C ALA A 167 6.06 -9.26 -14.75
N LEU A 168 6.34 -10.50 -15.13
CA LEU A 168 7.33 -10.84 -16.15
C LEU A 168 7.12 -10.07 -17.48
N PRO A 169 5.90 -9.94 -18.03
CA PRO A 169 5.66 -9.11 -19.22
C PRO A 169 6.14 -7.66 -19.08
N VAL A 170 5.84 -7.03 -17.94
CA VAL A 170 6.19 -5.64 -17.67
C VAL A 170 7.69 -5.49 -17.52
N VAL A 171 8.33 -6.41 -16.79
CA VAL A 171 9.79 -6.42 -16.60
C VAL A 171 10.52 -6.59 -17.92
N VAL A 172 10.13 -7.58 -18.73
CA VAL A 172 10.78 -7.88 -20.01
C VAL A 172 10.59 -6.74 -21.01
N LEU A 173 9.36 -6.23 -21.18
CA LEU A 173 9.10 -5.11 -22.09
C LEU A 173 9.81 -3.83 -21.63
N GLY A 174 9.79 -3.53 -20.34
CA GLY A 174 10.46 -2.36 -19.77
C GLY A 174 11.97 -2.41 -19.99
N ALA A 175 12.60 -3.55 -19.70
CA ALA A 175 14.02 -3.77 -19.92
C ALA A 175 14.40 -3.73 -21.41
N ALA A 176 13.62 -4.37 -22.28
CA ALA A 176 13.87 -4.38 -23.72
C ALA A 176 13.81 -2.96 -24.31
N VAL A 177 12.80 -2.17 -23.93
CA VAL A 177 12.68 -0.77 -24.36
C VAL A 177 13.84 0.05 -23.86
N PHE A 178 14.25 -0.11 -22.59
CA PHE A 178 15.40 0.60 -22.07
C PHE A 178 16.69 0.27 -22.82
N LEU A 179 16.98 -1.01 -23.10
CA LEU A 179 18.17 -1.40 -23.85
C LEU A 179 18.14 -0.86 -25.29
N VAL A 180 17.03 -1.00 -25.99
CA VAL A 180 16.89 -0.47 -27.36
C VAL A 180 17.04 1.04 -27.38
N ASP A 181 16.38 1.74 -26.46
CA ASP A 181 16.46 3.20 -26.34
C ASP A 181 17.88 3.67 -25.98
N ARG A 182 18.56 2.93 -25.10
CA ARG A 182 19.91 3.22 -24.64
C ARG A 182 20.98 3.15 -25.74
N TYR A 183 20.82 2.22 -26.67
CA TYR A 183 21.86 1.88 -27.67
C TYR A 183 21.51 2.27 -29.11
N THR A 184 20.32 2.83 -29.36
CA THR A 184 19.97 3.35 -30.69
C THR A 184 20.33 4.83 -30.84
N ALA A 185 20.60 5.27 -32.07
CA ALA A 185 21.08 6.62 -32.36
C ALA A 185 20.12 7.75 -31.95
N GLY A 186 18.86 7.44 -31.62
CA GLY A 186 17.85 8.39 -31.19
C GLY A 186 17.66 8.52 -29.66
N GLY A 187 18.43 7.79 -28.86
CA GLY A 187 18.33 7.82 -27.39
C GLY A 187 19.68 8.05 -26.70
N PRO A 188 19.73 8.01 -25.36
CA PRO A 188 18.64 7.65 -24.44
C PRO A 188 17.65 8.78 -24.19
N ARG A 189 16.35 8.46 -24.15
CA ARG A 189 15.29 9.34 -23.64
C ARG A 189 15.38 9.40 -22.11
N SER A 190 15.36 10.62 -21.58
CA SER A 190 15.49 10.88 -20.14
C SER A 190 14.35 10.25 -19.34
N GLU A 191 13.14 10.19 -19.89
CA GLU A 191 11.95 9.67 -19.23
C GLU A 191 12.01 8.14 -19.10
N VAL A 192 12.49 7.46 -20.14
CA VAL A 192 12.69 5.99 -20.13
C VAL A 192 13.79 5.63 -19.12
N SER A 193 14.91 6.36 -19.17
CA SER A 193 16.00 6.20 -18.20
C SER A 193 15.53 6.47 -16.76
N ALA A 194 14.78 7.56 -16.52
CA ALA A 194 14.24 7.89 -15.21
C ALA A 194 13.34 6.78 -14.66
N ALA A 195 12.44 6.25 -15.48
CA ALA A 195 11.54 5.17 -15.08
C ALA A 195 12.31 3.90 -14.71
N VAL A 196 13.31 3.50 -15.51
CA VAL A 196 14.10 2.30 -15.21
C VAL A 196 15.05 2.50 -14.02
N TYR A 197 15.65 3.68 -13.86
CA TYR A 197 16.46 3.98 -12.67
C TYR A 197 15.62 4.04 -11.40
N TRP A 198 14.37 4.52 -11.49
CA TRP A 198 13.44 4.49 -10.38
C TRP A 198 13.07 3.06 -9.99
N ALA A 199 12.76 2.20 -10.97
CA ALA A 199 12.54 0.78 -10.75
C ALA A 199 13.77 0.07 -10.15
N GLY A 200 14.97 0.35 -10.69
CA GLY A 200 16.23 -0.20 -10.20
C GLY A 200 16.57 0.25 -8.78
N ALA A 201 16.37 1.53 -8.46
CA ALA A 201 16.52 2.03 -7.09
C ALA A 201 15.51 1.35 -6.15
N SER A 202 14.29 1.07 -6.62
CA SER A 202 13.28 0.37 -5.84
C SER A 202 13.66 -1.09 -5.57
N LEU A 203 14.32 -1.78 -6.51
CA LEU A 203 14.90 -3.11 -6.27
C LEU A 203 15.97 -3.11 -5.16
N VAL A 204 16.62 -1.99 -4.89
CA VAL A 204 17.61 -1.87 -3.80
C VAL A 204 16.93 -1.44 -2.51
N PHE A 205 16.18 -0.34 -2.52
CA PHE A 205 15.72 0.26 -1.27
C PHE A 205 14.46 -0.39 -0.69
N VAL A 206 13.58 -0.97 -1.52
CA VAL A 206 12.36 -1.62 -1.01
C VAL A 206 12.70 -2.86 -0.18
N PRO A 207 13.46 -3.86 -0.70
CA PRO A 207 13.82 -5.02 0.12
C PRO A 207 14.79 -4.66 1.25
N MET A 208 15.50 -3.52 1.19
CA MET A 208 16.32 -3.04 2.31
C MET A 208 15.49 -2.47 3.47
N LEU A 209 14.34 -1.86 3.18
CA LEU A 209 13.60 -1.02 4.15
C LEU A 209 12.22 -1.55 4.52
N THR A 210 11.67 -2.52 3.80
CA THR A 210 10.44 -3.20 4.20
C THR A 210 10.64 -4.01 5.48
N GLU A 211 9.56 -4.27 6.20
CA GLU A 211 9.53 -5.08 7.44
C GLU A 211 8.99 -6.50 7.19
N VAL A 212 8.41 -6.72 6.01
CA VAL A 212 7.83 -7.99 5.59
C VAL A 212 8.16 -8.27 4.13
N SER A 213 8.40 -9.53 3.79
CA SER A 213 8.39 -10.00 2.40
C SER A 213 6.94 -10.23 2.00
N ALA A 214 6.43 -9.40 1.10
CA ALA A 214 5.04 -9.43 0.69
C ALA A 214 4.88 -9.16 -0.81
N PRO A 215 4.02 -9.89 -1.52
CA PRO A 215 3.89 -9.77 -2.98
C PRO A 215 3.53 -8.36 -3.46
N TRP A 216 2.75 -7.58 -2.68
CA TRP A 216 2.36 -6.22 -3.06
C TRP A 216 3.55 -5.25 -3.13
N LEU A 217 4.72 -5.59 -2.59
CA LEU A 217 5.93 -4.76 -2.70
C LEU A 217 6.44 -4.68 -4.14
N GLY A 218 6.09 -5.66 -5.00
CA GLY A 218 6.40 -5.64 -6.43
C GLY A 218 5.92 -4.36 -7.13
N VAL A 219 4.84 -3.73 -6.65
CA VAL A 219 4.30 -2.51 -7.26
C VAL A 219 5.29 -1.34 -7.30
N TYR A 220 6.25 -1.28 -6.38
CA TYR A 220 7.28 -0.24 -6.35
C TYR A 220 8.26 -0.35 -7.52
N VAL A 221 8.38 -1.52 -8.12
CA VAL A 221 9.18 -1.79 -9.33
C VAL A 221 8.29 -1.78 -10.58
N VAL A 222 7.11 -2.39 -10.50
CA VAL A 222 6.19 -2.53 -11.64
C VAL A 222 5.63 -1.18 -12.11
N VAL A 223 5.24 -0.29 -11.19
CA VAL A 223 4.66 1.01 -11.54
C VAL A 223 5.63 1.87 -12.38
N PRO A 224 6.91 2.04 -11.99
CA PRO A 224 7.86 2.72 -12.87
C PRO A 224 8.07 1.98 -14.20
N LEU A 225 8.23 0.65 -14.19
CA LEU A 225 8.44 -0.13 -15.42
C LEU A 225 7.24 -0.15 -16.36
N ALA A 226 6.03 0.11 -15.87
CA ALA A 226 4.83 0.22 -16.70
C ALA A 226 4.96 1.32 -17.76
N LEU A 227 5.74 2.37 -17.50
CA LEU A 227 5.99 3.44 -18.46
C LEU A 227 6.76 2.95 -19.71
N PRO A 228 8.00 2.42 -19.60
CA PRO A 228 8.70 1.86 -20.76
C PRO A 228 8.00 0.61 -21.30
N ALA A 229 7.39 -0.24 -20.46
CA ALA A 229 6.64 -1.40 -20.95
C ALA A 229 5.47 -0.98 -21.85
N GLY A 230 4.74 0.09 -21.50
CA GLY A 230 3.70 0.67 -22.33
C GLY A 230 4.22 1.19 -23.68
N VAL A 231 5.40 1.81 -23.71
CA VAL A 231 6.08 2.20 -24.95
C VAL A 231 6.39 0.98 -25.82
N GLY A 232 6.87 -0.11 -25.19
CA GLY A 232 7.20 -1.36 -25.86
C GLY A 232 5.97 -2.04 -26.45
N LEU A 233 4.88 -2.13 -25.68
CA LEU A 233 3.61 -2.67 -26.15
C LEU A 233 3.05 -1.85 -27.31
N ALA A 234 3.09 -0.52 -27.20
CA ALA A 234 2.63 0.36 -28.28
C ALA A 234 3.49 0.21 -29.55
N ALA A 235 4.81 0.02 -29.40
CA ALA A 235 5.71 -0.25 -30.52
C ALA A 235 5.42 -1.59 -31.19
N LEU A 236 5.21 -2.66 -30.40
CA LEU A 236 4.83 -3.98 -30.89
C LEU A 236 3.52 -3.94 -31.69
N VAL A 237 2.50 -3.25 -31.17
CA VAL A 237 1.20 -3.11 -31.86
C VAL A 237 1.34 -2.31 -33.16
N ARG A 238 2.10 -1.20 -33.15
CA ARG A 238 2.35 -0.42 -34.38
C ARG A 238 3.13 -1.24 -35.42
N TRP A 239 4.11 -2.01 -34.98
CA TRP A 239 4.90 -2.88 -35.84
C TRP A 239 4.04 -3.98 -36.48
N GLY A 240 3.19 -4.64 -35.69
CA GLY A 240 2.23 -5.63 -36.19
C GLY A 240 1.22 -5.04 -37.19
N ARG A 241 0.69 -3.83 -36.92
CA ARG A 241 -0.22 -3.13 -37.85
C ARG A 241 0.45 -2.80 -39.18
N SER A 242 1.66 -2.24 -39.14
CA SER A 242 2.43 -1.93 -40.35
C SER A 242 2.75 -3.20 -41.17
N ALA A 243 3.07 -4.31 -40.49
CA ALA A 243 3.26 -5.60 -41.13
C ALA A 243 1.96 -6.11 -41.79
N PHE A 244 0.83 -5.93 -41.13
CA PHE A 244 -0.49 -6.30 -41.68
C PHE A 244 -0.83 -5.49 -42.94
N ASP A 245 -0.66 -4.17 -42.88
CA ASP A 245 -0.90 -3.27 -44.02
C ASP A 245 0.00 -3.61 -45.21
N SER A 246 1.24 -4.05 -44.94
CA SER A 246 2.22 -4.49 -45.94
C SER A 246 2.05 -5.94 -46.39
N ARG A 247 1.07 -6.68 -45.84
CA ARG A 247 0.84 -8.11 -46.07
C ARG A 247 2.06 -9.01 -45.76
N ASP A 248 2.87 -8.60 -44.79
CA ASP A 248 4.04 -9.33 -44.30
C ASP A 248 3.61 -10.38 -43.25
N VAL A 249 3.16 -11.54 -43.75
CA VAL A 249 2.61 -12.62 -42.92
C VAL A 249 3.57 -13.06 -41.80
N PRO A 250 4.88 -13.28 -42.04
CA PRO A 250 5.80 -13.66 -40.97
C PRO A 250 5.87 -12.64 -39.83
N ARG A 251 5.92 -11.34 -40.14
CA ARG A 251 5.97 -10.29 -39.10
C ARG A 251 4.66 -10.16 -38.34
N VAL A 252 3.53 -10.30 -39.02
CA VAL A 252 2.21 -10.36 -38.37
C VAL A 252 2.14 -11.54 -37.39
N ALA A 253 2.55 -12.73 -37.84
CA ALA A 253 2.54 -13.93 -37.03
C ALA A 253 3.42 -13.76 -35.77
N ALA A 254 4.64 -13.21 -35.93
CA ALA A 254 5.51 -12.90 -34.79
C ALA A 254 4.88 -11.92 -33.80
N ALA A 255 4.25 -10.84 -34.28
CA ALA A 255 3.57 -9.87 -33.41
C ALA A 255 2.43 -10.52 -32.62
N VAL A 256 1.62 -11.35 -33.29
CA VAL A 256 0.51 -12.08 -32.67
C VAL A 256 1.01 -13.08 -31.63
N VAL A 257 2.05 -13.85 -31.92
CA VAL A 257 2.64 -14.81 -30.97
C VAL A 257 3.13 -14.10 -29.71
N VAL A 258 3.83 -12.96 -29.86
CA VAL A 258 4.28 -12.19 -28.69
C VAL A 258 3.09 -11.68 -27.89
N LEU A 259 2.07 -11.10 -28.53
CA LEU A 259 0.86 -10.62 -27.83
C LEU A 259 0.12 -11.75 -27.11
N LEU A 260 0.00 -12.92 -27.75
CA LEU A 260 -0.60 -14.11 -27.14
C LEU A 260 0.22 -14.59 -25.94
N ALA A 261 1.55 -14.58 -26.03
CA ALA A 261 2.41 -14.94 -24.90
C ALA A 261 2.23 -14.00 -23.70
N LEU A 262 2.13 -12.68 -23.94
CA LEU A 262 1.88 -11.70 -22.88
C LEU A 262 0.52 -11.95 -22.21
N VAL A 263 -0.54 -12.14 -23.01
CA VAL A 263 -1.90 -12.40 -22.50
C VAL A 263 -1.98 -13.75 -21.78
N ALA A 264 -1.36 -14.79 -22.33
CA ALA A 264 -1.34 -16.13 -21.73
C ALA A 264 -0.62 -16.12 -20.38
N GLN A 265 0.52 -15.44 -20.27
CA GLN A 265 1.25 -15.33 -19.00
C GLN A 265 0.41 -14.59 -17.95
N THR A 266 -0.16 -13.42 -18.29
CA THR A 266 -0.98 -12.64 -17.35
C THR A 266 -2.27 -13.37 -16.99
N GLY A 267 -2.88 -14.05 -17.96
CA GLY A 267 -4.08 -14.87 -17.75
C GLY A 267 -3.82 -16.07 -16.85
N ALA A 268 -2.67 -16.74 -17.00
CA ALA A 268 -2.26 -17.85 -16.14
C ALA A 268 -2.17 -17.41 -14.68
N VAL A 269 -1.40 -16.35 -14.38
CA VAL A 269 -1.26 -15.79 -13.02
C VAL A 269 -2.62 -15.35 -12.48
N ALA A 270 -3.44 -14.66 -13.28
CA ALA A 270 -4.76 -14.24 -12.85
C ALA A 270 -5.63 -15.45 -12.45
N SER A 271 -5.58 -16.54 -13.24
CA SER A 271 -6.38 -17.73 -12.97
C SER A 271 -5.87 -18.59 -11.82
N SER A 272 -4.55 -18.68 -11.62
CA SER A 272 -3.94 -19.58 -10.64
C SER A 272 -3.66 -18.93 -9.29
N GLU A 273 -3.43 -17.62 -9.25
CA GLU A 273 -3.03 -16.92 -8.03
C GLU A 273 -4.07 -15.89 -7.56
N VAL A 274 -4.72 -15.18 -8.49
CA VAL A 274 -5.58 -14.03 -8.13
C VAL A 274 -7.05 -14.43 -7.95
N TYR A 275 -7.56 -15.25 -8.87
CA TYR A 275 -8.96 -15.71 -8.86
C TYR A 275 -9.11 -17.17 -8.43
N ALA A 276 -8.00 -17.86 -8.14
CA ALA A 276 -8.05 -19.14 -7.46
C ALA A 276 -8.37 -18.94 -5.96
N PRO A 277 -8.87 -19.98 -5.28
CA PRO A 277 -8.96 -19.97 -3.82
C PRO A 277 -7.61 -19.62 -3.20
N SER A 278 -7.61 -18.75 -2.19
CA SER A 278 -6.39 -18.43 -1.44
C SER A 278 -6.13 -19.54 -0.43
N ASP A 279 -5.24 -20.47 -0.79
CA ASP A 279 -4.78 -21.55 0.07
C ASP A 279 -3.33 -21.31 0.54
N ARG A 280 -2.73 -22.32 1.19
CA ARG A 280 -1.37 -22.23 1.73
C ARG A 280 -0.28 -22.27 0.65
N ASP A 281 -0.60 -22.75 -0.53
CA ASP A 281 0.35 -22.93 -1.63
C ASP A 281 0.32 -21.73 -2.59
N ALA A 282 -0.65 -20.81 -2.43
CA ALA A 282 -0.75 -19.57 -3.20
C ALA A 282 0.44 -18.63 -2.95
N GLU A 283 1.19 -18.31 -4.01
CA GLU A 283 2.42 -17.51 -3.95
C GLU A 283 2.13 -16.01 -3.80
N LEU A 284 0.95 -15.55 -4.25
CA LEU A 284 0.55 -14.14 -4.14
C LEU A 284 -0.33 -13.83 -2.92
N ALA A 285 -0.66 -14.85 -2.11
CA ALA A 285 -1.48 -14.68 -0.93
C ALA A 285 -0.64 -14.27 0.29
N GLN A 286 -1.21 -13.49 1.20
CA GLN A 286 -0.55 -13.08 2.44
C GLN A 286 -1.19 -13.75 3.64
N PHE A 287 -0.40 -14.16 4.63
CA PHE A 287 -0.86 -14.84 5.84
C PHE A 287 -2.11 -14.24 6.52
N ALA A 288 -2.21 -12.91 6.51
CA ALA A 288 -3.28 -12.15 7.15
C ALA A 288 -4.54 -12.01 6.27
N GLN A 289 -4.57 -12.59 5.06
CA GLN A 289 -5.76 -12.63 4.23
C GLN A 289 -6.71 -13.72 4.77
N PRO A 290 -7.98 -13.41 4.99
CA PRO A 290 -8.96 -14.42 5.40
C PRO A 290 -9.14 -15.46 4.30
N SER A 291 -9.45 -16.70 4.68
CA SER A 291 -9.85 -17.73 3.72
C SER A 291 -11.19 -17.39 3.05
N GLU A 292 -11.51 -18.05 1.94
CA GLU A 292 -12.80 -17.92 1.25
C GLU A 292 -14.00 -18.12 2.20
N GLU A 293 -13.84 -18.98 3.21
CA GLU A 293 -14.86 -19.31 4.21
C GLU A 293 -15.29 -18.09 5.05
N PHE A 294 -14.43 -17.07 5.19
CA PHE A 294 -14.76 -15.87 5.95
C PHE A 294 -15.85 -15.00 5.28
N SER A 295 -16.13 -15.22 3.99
CA SER A 295 -17.27 -14.60 3.31
C SER A 295 -18.60 -14.96 3.97
N SER A 296 -18.74 -16.20 4.45
CA SER A 296 -19.95 -16.66 5.13
C SER A 296 -20.13 -16.02 6.52
N PHE A 297 -19.04 -15.72 7.24
CA PHE A 297 -19.11 -14.91 8.46
C PHE A 297 -19.70 -13.54 8.16
N ARG A 298 -19.17 -12.84 7.15
CA ARG A 298 -19.66 -11.51 6.74
C ARG A 298 -21.15 -11.55 6.38
N ASP A 299 -21.55 -12.54 5.59
CA ASP A 299 -22.90 -12.61 5.05
C ASP A 299 -23.93 -12.93 6.15
N ASN A 300 -23.54 -13.76 7.14
CA ASN A 300 -24.43 -14.15 8.23
C ASN A 300 -24.46 -13.16 9.41
N LEU A 301 -23.38 -12.38 9.62
CA LEU A 301 -23.23 -11.51 10.81
C LEU A 301 -24.44 -10.59 11.03
N SER A 302 -24.96 -9.97 9.96
CA SER A 302 -26.13 -9.08 10.06
C SER A 302 -27.39 -9.79 10.59
N ALA A 303 -27.58 -11.07 10.24
CA ALA A 303 -28.71 -11.85 10.71
C ALA A 303 -28.54 -12.27 12.18
N TRP A 304 -27.31 -12.52 12.61
CA TRP A 304 -27.01 -12.92 13.99
C TRP A 304 -27.05 -11.74 14.98
N VAL A 305 -26.56 -10.57 14.56
CA VAL A 305 -26.63 -9.33 15.35
C VAL A 305 -28.09 -8.89 15.53
N GLY A 306 -28.90 -9.02 14.48
CA GLY A 306 -30.29 -8.55 14.50
C GLY A 306 -30.39 -7.01 14.46
N PRO A 307 -31.54 -6.43 14.84
CA PRO A 307 -31.69 -4.98 14.94
C PRO A 307 -30.80 -4.45 16.06
N THR A 308 -29.97 -3.44 15.75
CA THR A 308 -29.17 -2.73 16.75
C THR A 308 -30.07 -1.81 17.57
N ASP A 309 -30.01 -1.91 18.90
CA ASP A 309 -30.74 -1.03 19.81
C ASP A 309 -29.80 -0.26 20.74
N ASP A 310 -30.15 0.98 21.05
CA ASP A 310 -29.29 1.86 21.86
C ASP A 310 -29.32 1.37 23.33
N GLY A 311 -28.45 0.43 23.70
CA GLY A 311 -28.16 0.17 25.12
C GLY A 311 -27.56 -1.18 25.50
N ALA A 312 -27.59 -2.22 24.66
CA ALA A 312 -27.00 -3.52 24.97
C ALA A 312 -26.04 -3.98 23.87
N PRO A 313 -24.83 -4.43 24.20
CA PRO A 313 -23.87 -4.88 23.19
C PRO A 313 -24.41 -6.10 22.43
N GLU A 314 -24.37 -6.08 21.11
CA GLU A 314 -24.76 -7.21 20.27
C GLU A 314 -23.63 -8.22 20.05
N VAL A 315 -22.37 -7.79 20.21
CA VAL A 315 -21.19 -8.65 20.04
C VAL A 315 -20.30 -8.64 21.28
N LEU A 316 -19.97 -9.83 21.79
CA LEU A 316 -18.98 -10.02 22.85
C LEU A 316 -17.68 -10.61 22.27
N TYR A 317 -16.56 -9.95 22.49
CA TYR A 317 -15.23 -10.55 22.30
C TYR A 317 -14.79 -11.23 23.60
N TYR A 318 -14.59 -12.54 23.54
CA TYR A 318 -14.15 -13.34 24.68
C TYR A 318 -12.68 -13.74 24.55
N GLY A 319 -11.98 -13.78 25.70
CA GLY A 319 -10.63 -14.30 25.84
C GLY A 319 -9.61 -13.18 26.04
N SER A 320 -8.58 -13.47 26.84
CA SER A 320 -7.55 -12.48 27.19
C SER A 320 -6.85 -11.85 25.98
N SER A 321 -6.65 -12.62 24.90
CA SER A 321 -6.03 -12.16 23.65
C SER A 321 -6.89 -11.19 22.84
N MET A 322 -8.21 -11.25 22.97
CA MET A 322 -9.16 -10.36 22.28
C MET A 322 -9.76 -9.29 23.20
N TYR A 323 -9.35 -9.26 24.47
CA TYR A 323 -9.87 -8.30 25.44
C TYR A 323 -9.36 -6.89 25.15
N VAL A 324 -10.28 -5.97 24.94
CA VAL A 324 -10.01 -4.54 24.79
C VAL A 324 -10.96 -3.82 25.72
N ALA A 325 -10.41 -3.01 26.62
CA ALA A 325 -11.22 -2.20 27.53
C ALA A 325 -12.06 -1.17 26.74
N ASP A 326 -13.24 -0.84 27.25
CA ASP A 326 -14.12 0.15 26.63
C ASP A 326 -13.37 1.48 26.44
N GLY A 327 -13.52 2.08 25.26
CA GLY A 327 -12.83 3.31 24.85
C GLY A 327 -11.35 3.16 24.50
N ALA A 328 -10.72 2.00 24.75
CA ALA A 328 -9.29 1.82 24.49
C ALA A 328 -8.94 1.72 23.00
N ALA A 329 -9.93 1.44 22.13
CA ALA A 329 -9.75 1.36 20.68
C ALA A 329 -10.24 2.60 19.91
N ASP A 330 -10.78 3.61 20.60
CA ASP A 330 -11.39 4.78 19.95
C ASP A 330 -10.34 5.66 19.25
N TYR A 331 -9.09 5.62 19.74
CA TYR A 331 -7.99 6.41 19.20
C TYR A 331 -6.68 5.61 19.16
N PRO A 332 -5.86 5.77 18.11
CA PRO A 332 -4.50 5.24 18.10
C PRO A 332 -3.61 5.87 19.18
N PRO A 333 -2.67 5.12 19.80
CA PRO A 333 -2.41 3.70 19.55
C PRO A 333 -3.48 2.81 20.18
N VAL A 334 -3.98 1.85 19.40
CA VAL A 334 -4.90 0.83 19.90
C VAL A 334 -4.10 -0.31 20.54
N PRO A 335 -4.62 -0.99 21.59
CA PRO A 335 -3.96 -2.15 22.17
C PRO A 335 -3.75 -3.27 21.13
N ASP A 336 -2.66 -4.04 21.26
CA ASP A 336 -2.38 -5.17 20.35
C ASP A 336 -3.55 -6.17 20.29
N ALA A 337 -4.25 -6.38 21.41
CA ALA A 337 -5.44 -7.21 21.51
C ALA A 337 -6.60 -6.76 20.58
N TRP A 338 -6.64 -5.49 20.19
CA TRP A 338 -7.59 -5.03 19.16
C TRP A 338 -7.23 -5.59 17.78
N GLY A 339 -5.94 -5.73 17.47
CA GLY A 339 -5.46 -6.39 16.26
C GLY A 339 -5.90 -7.86 16.17
N GLU A 340 -6.05 -8.53 17.31
CA GLU A 340 -6.58 -9.90 17.36
C GLU A 340 -8.06 -10.01 16.99
N ARG A 341 -8.81 -8.90 17.03
CA ARG A 341 -10.20 -8.86 16.55
C ARG A 341 -10.31 -8.75 15.04
N LEU A 342 -9.21 -8.53 14.32
CA LEU A 342 -9.24 -8.37 12.87
C LEU A 342 -9.32 -9.72 12.14
N PRO A 343 -10.15 -9.82 11.08
CA PRO A 343 -10.90 -8.73 10.43
C PRO A 343 -12.33 -8.54 10.97
N MET A 344 -12.76 -9.30 11.97
CA MET A 344 -14.15 -9.33 12.46
C MET A 344 -14.63 -7.94 12.90
N ALA A 345 -13.77 -7.20 13.61
CA ALA A 345 -14.08 -5.85 14.08
C ALA A 345 -14.51 -4.90 12.95
N TRP A 346 -13.96 -5.02 11.73
CA TRP A 346 -14.38 -4.19 10.60
C TRP A 346 -15.82 -4.45 10.18
N TYR A 347 -16.27 -5.70 10.26
CA TYR A 347 -17.63 -6.08 9.86
C TYR A 347 -18.64 -5.75 10.95
N VAL A 348 -18.26 -5.92 12.21
CA VAL A 348 -19.07 -5.51 13.38
C VAL A 348 -19.27 -3.99 13.36
N GLU A 349 -18.19 -3.22 13.22
CA GLU A 349 -18.24 -1.76 13.11
C GLU A 349 -19.08 -1.28 11.93
N ARG A 350 -18.96 -1.95 10.76
CA ARG A 350 -19.75 -1.62 9.57
C ARG A 350 -21.26 -1.79 9.79
N LEU A 351 -21.67 -2.70 10.69
CA LEU A 351 -23.07 -2.88 11.06
C LEU A 351 -23.54 -1.85 12.09
N GLY A 352 -22.63 -1.08 12.69
CA GLY A 352 -22.93 -0.18 13.81
C GLY A 352 -23.33 -0.94 15.08
N ALA A 353 -22.83 -2.16 15.25
CA ALA A 353 -23.12 -2.99 16.42
C ALA A 353 -22.21 -2.63 17.59
N ASP A 354 -22.80 -2.52 18.78
CA ASP A 354 -22.07 -2.27 20.02
C ASP A 354 -21.33 -3.52 20.46
N THR A 355 -20.14 -3.31 21.05
CA THR A 355 -19.25 -4.40 21.44
C THR A 355 -18.92 -4.38 22.93
N ALA A 356 -18.71 -5.56 23.50
CA ALA A 356 -18.20 -5.73 24.84
C ALA A 356 -17.04 -6.73 24.87
N SER A 357 -16.32 -6.77 25.99
CA SER A 357 -15.19 -7.69 26.21
C SER A 357 -15.34 -8.49 27.50
N ALA A 358 -14.93 -9.76 27.48
CA ALA A 358 -14.78 -10.56 28.69
C ALA A 358 -13.50 -11.41 28.59
N ALA A 359 -12.62 -11.33 29.59
CA ALA A 359 -11.34 -12.03 29.56
C ALA A 359 -11.37 -13.43 30.20
N THR A 360 -12.33 -13.70 31.08
CA THR A 360 -12.40 -14.94 31.88
C THR A 360 -13.82 -15.50 31.96
N PRO A 361 -13.98 -16.80 32.29
CA PRO A 361 -15.28 -17.43 32.56
C PRO A 361 -16.11 -16.69 33.60
N GLU A 362 -15.49 -16.28 34.72
CA GLU A 362 -16.19 -15.61 35.82
C GLU A 362 -16.72 -14.24 35.37
N ALA A 363 -15.97 -13.54 34.53
CA ALA A 363 -16.40 -12.26 33.95
C ALA A 363 -17.57 -12.43 32.98
N LEU A 364 -17.65 -13.57 32.28
CA LEU A 364 -18.77 -13.92 31.40
C LEU A 364 -20.02 -14.29 32.22
N GLU A 365 -19.88 -15.15 33.23
CA GLU A 365 -20.97 -15.59 34.11
C GLU A 365 -21.55 -14.44 34.95
N ALA A 366 -20.73 -13.48 35.34
CA ALA A 366 -21.18 -12.31 36.11
C ALA A 366 -22.06 -11.34 35.31
N ARG A 367 -22.21 -11.52 33.99
CA ARG A 367 -23.03 -10.64 33.16
C ARG A 367 -24.51 -10.90 33.38
N SER A 368 -25.29 -9.81 33.47
CA SER A 368 -26.75 -9.89 33.52
C SER A 368 -27.37 -10.41 32.22
N SER A 369 -26.70 -10.18 31.10
CA SER A 369 -27.07 -10.71 29.78
C SER A 369 -25.82 -10.93 28.93
N VAL A 370 -25.82 -12.04 28.18
CA VAL A 370 -24.79 -12.34 27.19
C VAL A 370 -25.29 -11.89 25.82
N PRO A 371 -24.47 -11.16 25.04
CA PRO A 371 -24.80 -10.74 23.68
C PRO A 371 -25.18 -11.91 22.76
N PRO A 372 -26.04 -11.70 21.75
CA PRO A 372 -26.47 -12.74 20.80
C PRO A 372 -25.30 -13.36 20.02
N VAL A 373 -24.20 -12.61 19.84
CA VAL A 373 -22.99 -13.08 19.19
C VAL A 373 -21.82 -13.04 20.16
N VAL A 374 -21.13 -14.16 20.37
CA VAL A 374 -19.88 -14.23 21.14
C VAL A 374 -18.77 -14.76 20.24
N ILE A 375 -17.69 -13.99 20.11
CA ILE A 375 -16.52 -14.32 19.30
C ILE A 375 -15.36 -14.64 20.23
N ALA A 376 -14.76 -15.81 20.10
CA ALA A 376 -13.62 -16.25 20.90
C ALA A 376 -12.52 -16.87 20.02
N PRO A 377 -11.26 -16.89 20.48
CA PRO A 377 -10.23 -17.77 19.94
C PRO A 377 -10.72 -19.23 19.89
N ALA A 378 -10.36 -19.98 18.84
CA ALA A 378 -10.86 -21.35 18.67
C ALA A 378 -10.42 -22.31 19.79
N ASP A 379 -9.26 -22.06 20.42
CA ASP A 379 -8.73 -22.80 21.56
C ASP A 379 -9.50 -22.55 22.88
N GLU A 380 -10.20 -21.42 23.00
CA GLU A 380 -11.08 -21.10 24.13
C GLU A 380 -12.46 -21.78 24.04
N ARG A 381 -12.77 -22.48 22.94
CA ARG A 381 -14.07 -23.14 22.74
C ARG A 381 -14.45 -24.05 23.90
N GLY A 382 -13.50 -24.81 24.44
CA GLY A 382 -13.74 -25.74 25.55
C GLY A 382 -14.13 -25.03 26.85
N SER A 383 -13.62 -23.82 27.07
CA SER A 383 -13.91 -22.97 28.24
C SER A 383 -15.26 -22.27 28.10
N VAL A 384 -15.58 -21.77 26.91
CA VAL A 384 -16.73 -20.88 26.66
C VAL A 384 -18.01 -21.65 26.38
N ALA A 385 -17.96 -22.73 25.59
CA ALA A 385 -19.15 -23.44 25.15
C ALA A 385 -20.07 -23.91 26.30
N PRO A 386 -19.57 -24.41 27.44
CA PRO A 386 -20.42 -24.79 28.57
C PRO A 386 -21.15 -23.63 29.26
N LEU A 387 -20.72 -22.38 29.02
CA LEU A 387 -21.27 -21.17 29.64
C LEU A 387 -22.35 -20.51 28.76
N LEU A 388 -22.51 -20.98 27.51
CA LEU A 388 -23.38 -20.39 26.50
C LEU A 388 -24.52 -21.34 26.12
N ASP A 389 -25.36 -21.67 27.10
CA ASP A 389 -26.56 -22.47 26.87
C ASP A 389 -27.48 -21.82 25.83
N GLY A 390 -27.90 -22.60 24.84
CA GLY A 390 -28.75 -22.13 23.74
C GLY A 390 -28.01 -21.47 22.58
N TYR A 391 -26.68 -21.48 22.57
CA TYR A 391 -25.87 -20.98 21.46
C TYR A 391 -25.40 -22.11 20.53
N VAL A 392 -25.26 -21.79 19.24
CA VAL A 392 -24.66 -22.65 18.23
C VAL A 392 -23.29 -22.10 17.85
N ALA A 393 -22.29 -22.98 17.81
CA ALA A 393 -20.91 -22.62 17.53
C ALA A 393 -20.54 -22.83 16.06
N HIS A 394 -20.08 -21.76 15.40
CA HIS A 394 -19.53 -21.76 14.05
C HIS A 394 -18.02 -21.47 14.12
N GLN A 395 -17.20 -22.17 13.35
CA GLN A 395 -15.76 -21.94 13.33
C GLN A 395 -15.38 -21.25 12.02
N TYR A 396 -14.47 -20.26 12.11
CA TYR A 396 -13.98 -19.49 10.97
C TYR A 396 -12.47 -19.31 11.05
N ASP A 397 -11.82 -19.28 9.89
CA ASP A 397 -10.42 -18.88 9.78
C ASP A 397 -10.33 -17.39 9.39
N THR A 398 -9.69 -16.60 10.24
CA THR A 398 -9.50 -15.14 10.06
C THR A 398 -8.21 -14.80 9.32
N GLY A 399 -7.37 -15.79 9.03
CA GLY A 399 -6.19 -15.71 8.19
C GLY A 399 -5.96 -17.02 7.43
N LEU A 400 -5.02 -17.05 6.50
CA LEU A 400 -4.67 -18.26 5.72
C LEU A 400 -4.13 -19.38 6.63
N TRP A 401 -3.53 -19.03 7.76
CA TRP A 401 -3.05 -20.00 8.74
C TRP A 401 -3.02 -19.44 10.17
N GLY A 402 -3.16 -20.34 11.14
CA GLY A 402 -2.86 -20.08 12.55
C GLY A 402 -3.78 -19.08 13.26
N ARG A 403 -4.87 -18.65 12.61
CA ARG A 403 -5.85 -17.72 13.18
C ARG A 403 -7.26 -18.25 12.92
N SER A 404 -7.73 -19.06 13.87
CA SER A 404 -9.09 -19.59 13.86
C SER A 404 -9.86 -19.04 15.04
N VAL A 405 -11.14 -18.75 14.81
CA VAL A 405 -12.06 -18.25 15.82
C VAL A 405 -13.30 -19.14 15.88
N VAL A 406 -13.96 -19.15 17.02
CA VAL A 406 -15.29 -19.70 17.18
C VAL A 406 -16.27 -18.56 17.45
N VAL A 407 -17.37 -18.57 16.71
CA VAL A 407 -18.47 -17.62 16.80
C VAL A 407 -19.69 -18.37 17.31
N PHE A 408 -20.10 -18.05 18.53
CA PHE A 408 -21.31 -18.57 19.14
C PHE A 408 -22.47 -17.62 18.83
N VAL A 409 -23.56 -18.16 18.32
CA VAL A 409 -24.78 -17.43 17.98
C VAL A 409 -25.95 -17.98 18.77
N LYS A 410 -26.71 -17.11 19.42
CA LYS A 410 -27.91 -17.49 20.18
C LYS A 410 -29.02 -17.96 19.23
N ASN A 411 -29.63 -19.11 19.53
CA ASN A 411 -30.78 -19.66 18.78
C ASN A 411 -32.05 -18.83 18.92
#